data_AF-A0A250VQL6-F1
#
_entry.id   AF-A0A250VQL6-F1
#
_cell.length_a   1.000
_cell.length_b   1.000
_cell.length_c   1.000
_cell.angle_alpha   90.00
_cell.angle_beta   90.00
_cell.angle_gamma   90.00
#
_symmetry.space_group_name_H-M   'P 1'
#
loop_
_entity.id
_entity.type
_entity.pdbx_description
1 polymer ?
#
loop_
_entity_poly.entity_id
_entity_poly.type
_entity_poly.pdbx_seq_one_letter_code
_entity_poly.pdbx_strand_id
1 'polypeptide(L)'
;MENSDLAAQAVRPSVAAAAPVLSSVIPSTGPSAGSSTVTLNGSSFTGATAVNFGTNLALSYTVDTAAKITAVTPPGTGAVPVTVRSPGGTSNSVTYTYAATPTLTTVSPNQGPASGGTTVILTGTGLTGATAVTFGSNAATTYTVNSATQITAVAPAGTGAVPVTVTTIGGTTGPVYFFYLNAPSLISVSPNQGPVSGGTTVTLTGTGLTGATAVTFGSNAATTYTVNSATQITAVAPAGTGAVSVTVTAPGGTSNTVIYTYVAAPVLSVLSPAQGPTDTGAGVTLTGSALTTTGTVSFGATPAAFTVLSDTTVVALAPAGPAGPVSVNVTTAGGISNSRTYTRVSPPAI
;
A
#
# COMPACT_ATOMS: atom_id res chain seq x y z
N MET A 1 28.99 57.39 -87.50
CA MET A 1 28.29 56.31 -88.21
C MET A 1 28.74 55.02 -87.59
N GLU A 2 27.78 54.35 -86.95
CA GLU A 2 27.66 52.92 -86.63
C GLU A 2 28.92 52.06 -86.64
N ASN A 3 29.23 51.37 -85.54
CA ASN A 3 28.51 50.13 -85.22
C ASN A 3 28.87 49.65 -83.80
N SER A 4 27.91 49.76 -82.90
CA SER A 4 27.82 48.95 -81.69
C SER A 4 27.35 47.56 -82.10
N ASP A 5 28.07 46.48 -81.75
CA ASP A 5 27.40 45.35 -81.10
C ASP A 5 28.32 44.23 -80.55
N LEU A 6 27.89 43.76 -79.39
CA LEU A 6 27.97 42.39 -78.86
C LEU A 6 29.35 41.78 -78.57
N ALA A 7 29.87 42.14 -77.39
CA ALA A 7 30.68 41.21 -76.61
C ALA A 7 29.84 39.97 -76.27
N ALA A 8 30.22 38.82 -76.82
CA ALA A 8 29.67 37.52 -76.45
C ALA A 8 29.87 37.30 -74.95
N GLN A 9 28.78 37.41 -74.18
CA GLN A 9 28.74 37.02 -72.78
C GLN A 9 28.90 35.50 -72.74
N ALA A 10 30.11 35.04 -72.45
CA ALA A 10 30.38 33.64 -72.17
C ALA A 10 29.50 33.22 -70.99
N VAL A 11 28.41 32.52 -71.29
CA VAL A 11 27.61 31.79 -70.31
C VAL A 11 28.56 30.79 -69.68
N ARG A 12 29.07 31.11 -68.47
CA ARG A 12 29.79 30.13 -67.66
C ARG A 12 28.87 28.92 -67.54
N PRO A 13 29.34 27.68 -67.79
CA PRO A 13 28.54 26.51 -67.51
C PRO A 13 28.14 26.58 -66.04
N SER A 14 26.84 26.75 -65.80
CA SER A 14 26.26 26.64 -64.46
C SER A 14 26.58 25.23 -64.01
N VAL A 15 27.53 25.08 -63.09
CA VAL A 15 27.81 23.79 -62.46
C VAL A 15 26.49 23.39 -61.82
N ALA A 16 25.84 22.36 -62.37
CA ALA A 16 24.60 21.85 -61.83
C ALA A 16 24.83 21.57 -60.34
N ALA A 17 24.06 22.23 -59.48
CA ALA A 17 24.20 22.06 -58.05
C ALA A 17 24.03 20.57 -57.73
N ALA A 18 24.92 20.00 -56.92
CA ALA A 18 24.82 18.61 -56.52
C ALA A 18 23.58 18.42 -55.61
N ALA A 19 22.91 17.27 -55.74
CA ALA A 19 21.83 16.92 -54.82
C ALA A 19 22.37 16.83 -53.38
N PRO A 20 21.57 17.23 -52.38
CA PRO A 20 21.95 17.11 -50.97
C PRO A 20 22.14 15.65 -50.58
N VAL A 21 22.99 15.38 -49.60
CA VAL A 21 23.14 14.05 -49.00
C VAL A 21 22.74 14.13 -47.55
N LEU A 22 21.85 13.24 -47.11
CA LEU A 22 21.35 13.19 -45.74
C LEU A 22 21.98 11.99 -45.02
N SER A 23 22.73 12.23 -43.95
CA SER A 23 23.43 11.19 -43.20
C SER A 23 22.65 10.73 -41.96
N SER A 24 21.94 11.63 -41.27
CA SER A 24 21.16 11.26 -40.08
C SER A 24 20.06 12.27 -39.75
N VAL A 25 19.06 11.82 -39.02
CA VAL A 25 18.06 12.65 -38.32
C VAL A 25 18.13 12.36 -36.82
N ILE A 26 18.29 13.38 -35.98
CA ILE A 26 18.50 13.25 -34.53
C ILE A 26 17.60 14.23 -33.77
N PRO A 27 16.72 13.76 -32.86
CA PRO A 27 16.35 12.35 -32.65
C PRO A 27 15.75 11.70 -33.90
N SER A 28 15.92 10.38 -34.05
CA SER A 28 15.34 9.62 -35.17
C SER A 28 13.92 9.11 -34.91
N THR A 29 13.38 9.40 -33.72
CA THR A 29 12.03 9.04 -33.30
C THR A 29 11.39 10.18 -32.52
N GLY A 30 10.07 10.27 -32.55
CA GLY A 30 9.32 11.24 -31.76
C GLY A 30 7.80 11.02 -31.85
N PRO A 31 7.00 11.83 -31.15
CA PRO A 31 5.56 11.66 -31.05
C PRO A 31 4.83 11.81 -32.38
N SER A 32 3.77 11.02 -32.59
CA SER A 32 2.91 11.09 -33.78
C SER A 32 2.20 12.44 -33.99
N ALA A 33 2.06 13.23 -32.92
CA ALA A 33 1.56 14.60 -33.00
C ALA A 33 2.55 15.57 -33.70
N GLY A 34 3.81 15.15 -33.90
CA GLY A 34 4.85 16.00 -34.48
C GLY A 34 5.39 17.02 -33.47
N SER A 35 5.72 18.21 -33.95
CA SER A 35 6.23 19.35 -33.18
C SER A 35 7.57 19.14 -32.48
N SER A 36 8.27 18.03 -32.78
CA SER A 36 9.61 17.78 -32.26
C SER A 36 10.66 18.49 -33.10
N THR A 37 11.61 19.14 -32.43
CA THR A 37 12.79 19.68 -33.10
C THR A 37 13.79 18.57 -33.35
N VAL A 38 14.17 18.38 -34.60
CA VAL A 38 15.18 17.41 -35.03
C VAL A 38 16.31 18.11 -35.79
N THR A 39 17.51 17.57 -35.66
CA THR A 39 18.70 17.94 -36.43
C THR A 39 18.92 16.95 -37.56
N LEU A 40 18.98 17.45 -38.78
CA LEU A 40 19.37 16.72 -39.97
C LEU A 40 20.85 17.01 -40.27
N ASN A 41 21.68 15.97 -40.28
CA ASN A 41 23.10 16.08 -40.64
C ASN A 41 23.33 15.56 -42.06
N GLY A 42 24.28 16.15 -42.78
CA GLY A 42 24.56 15.75 -44.16
C GLY A 42 25.50 16.69 -44.90
N SER A 43 25.28 16.89 -46.19
CA SER A 43 26.06 17.80 -47.04
C SER A 43 25.20 18.44 -48.13
N SER A 44 25.66 19.59 -48.64
CA SER A 44 25.03 20.36 -49.72
C SER A 44 23.60 20.85 -49.39
N PHE A 45 23.34 21.25 -48.15
CA PHE A 45 22.06 21.79 -47.71
C PHE A 45 21.83 23.28 -48.02
N THR A 46 22.85 23.99 -48.49
CA THR A 46 22.71 25.40 -48.89
C THR A 46 21.64 25.55 -49.97
N GLY A 47 20.65 26.41 -49.74
CA GLY A 47 19.54 26.62 -50.67
C GLY A 47 18.47 25.52 -50.63
N ALA A 48 18.39 24.73 -49.55
CA ALA A 48 17.26 23.82 -49.33
C ALA A 48 15.93 24.58 -49.44
N THR A 49 14.98 24.02 -50.20
CA THR A 49 13.65 24.59 -50.46
C THR A 49 12.53 23.82 -49.76
N ALA A 50 12.78 22.57 -49.36
CA ALA A 50 11.85 21.79 -48.56
C ALA A 50 12.57 20.71 -47.76
N VAL A 51 12.00 20.40 -46.59
CA VAL A 51 12.31 19.22 -45.79
C VAL A 51 11.01 18.41 -45.69
N ASN A 52 11.03 17.16 -46.13
CA ASN A 52 9.85 16.28 -46.12
C ASN A 52 10.05 15.13 -45.12
N PHE A 53 8.98 14.81 -44.40
CA PHE A 53 8.84 13.61 -43.58
C PHE A 53 7.74 12.75 -44.20
N GLY A 54 8.13 11.77 -45.02
CA GLY A 54 7.20 11.07 -45.91
C GLY A 54 6.60 12.04 -46.93
N THR A 55 5.27 12.12 -46.96
CA THR A 55 4.53 13.04 -47.84
C THR A 55 4.28 14.41 -47.22
N ASN A 56 4.59 14.61 -45.93
CA ASN A 56 4.31 15.83 -45.20
C ASN A 56 5.54 16.74 -45.15
N LEU A 57 5.35 18.05 -45.33
CA LEU A 57 6.41 19.04 -45.15
C LEU A 57 6.69 19.26 -43.67
N ALA A 58 7.96 19.54 -43.33
CA ALA A 58 8.33 20.07 -42.02
C ALA A 58 7.50 21.31 -41.68
N LEU A 59 7.07 21.45 -40.42
CA LEU A 59 6.30 22.62 -39.96
C LEU A 59 7.15 23.89 -40.10
N SER A 60 8.45 23.76 -39.85
CA SER A 60 9.46 24.77 -40.12
C SER A 60 10.83 24.10 -40.25
N TYR A 61 11.78 24.79 -40.87
CA TYR A 61 13.17 24.40 -40.85
C TYR A 61 14.09 25.62 -41.02
N THR A 62 15.30 25.50 -40.50
CA THR A 62 16.40 26.44 -40.63
C THR A 62 17.61 25.71 -41.16
N VAL A 63 18.20 26.22 -42.25
CA VAL A 63 19.50 25.74 -42.74
C VAL A 63 20.58 26.41 -41.89
N ASP A 64 21.12 25.69 -40.90
CA ASP A 64 22.14 26.22 -39.99
C ASP A 64 23.50 26.32 -40.70
N THR A 65 23.85 25.30 -41.48
CA THR A 65 25.07 25.25 -42.30
C THR A 65 24.83 24.40 -43.55
N ALA A 66 25.80 24.35 -44.46
CA ALA A 66 25.76 23.44 -45.60
C ALA A 66 25.68 21.94 -45.22
N ALA A 67 25.91 21.59 -43.95
CA ALA A 67 25.91 20.22 -43.43
C ALA A 67 24.86 19.97 -42.33
N LYS A 68 24.09 20.98 -41.93
CA LYS A 68 23.13 20.89 -40.83
C LYS A 68 21.85 21.68 -41.08
N ILE A 69 20.70 21.02 -40.90
CA ILE A 69 19.38 21.66 -40.86
C ILE A 69 18.72 21.35 -39.51
N THR A 70 18.14 22.36 -38.87
CA THR A 70 17.20 22.18 -37.75
C THR A 70 15.79 22.23 -38.30
N ALA A 71 14.97 21.21 -38.06
CA ALA A 71 13.60 21.12 -38.57
C ALA A 71 12.60 20.78 -37.46
N VAL A 72 11.35 21.20 -37.61
CA VAL A 72 10.23 20.83 -36.74
C VAL A 72 9.34 19.83 -37.47
N THR A 73 9.20 18.63 -36.88
CA THR A 73 8.50 17.50 -37.49
C THR A 73 7.00 17.79 -37.64
N PRO A 74 6.35 17.46 -38.76
CA PRO A 74 4.90 17.50 -38.88
C PRO A 74 4.23 16.34 -38.12
N PRO A 75 2.90 16.35 -37.95
CA PRO A 75 2.16 15.16 -37.55
C PRO A 75 2.37 14.01 -38.55
N GLY A 76 2.43 12.77 -38.04
CA GLY A 76 2.68 11.59 -38.85
C GLY A 76 2.49 10.28 -38.08
N THR A 77 2.58 9.15 -38.79
CA THR A 77 2.45 7.81 -38.20
C THR A 77 3.47 6.86 -38.80
N GLY A 78 3.95 5.91 -37.99
CA GLY A 78 4.88 4.87 -38.43
C GLY A 78 6.26 5.40 -38.86
N ALA A 79 7.01 4.55 -39.56
CA ALA A 79 8.30 4.90 -40.13
C ALA A 79 8.12 5.61 -41.48
N VAL A 80 8.70 6.79 -41.62
CA VAL A 80 8.67 7.58 -42.87
C VAL A 80 10.07 7.91 -43.36
N PRO A 81 10.29 8.03 -44.68
CA PRO A 81 11.55 8.55 -45.23
C PRO A 81 11.62 10.06 -45.05
N VAL A 82 12.74 10.57 -44.54
CA VAL A 82 13.05 11.99 -44.50
C VAL A 82 13.92 12.35 -45.68
N THR A 83 13.58 13.44 -46.38
CA THR A 83 14.35 13.94 -47.53
C THR A 83 14.48 15.45 -47.49
N VAL A 84 15.56 15.97 -48.06
CA VAL A 84 15.79 17.40 -48.27
C VAL A 84 15.78 17.67 -49.77
N ARG A 85 15.04 18.70 -50.20
CA ARG A 85 15.02 19.16 -51.59
C ARG A 85 15.76 20.49 -51.71
N SER A 86 16.60 20.60 -52.74
CA SER A 86 17.29 21.83 -53.14
C SER A 86 17.19 22.01 -54.66
N PRO A 87 17.66 23.12 -55.24
CA PRO A 87 17.81 23.26 -56.69
C PRO A 87 18.68 22.18 -57.34
N GLY A 88 19.60 21.56 -56.58
CA GLY A 88 20.43 20.46 -57.07
C GLY A 88 19.75 19.09 -57.09
N GLY A 89 18.49 19.00 -56.63
CA GLY A 89 17.71 17.78 -56.58
C GLY A 89 17.27 17.40 -55.15
N THR A 90 16.76 16.17 -55.02
CA THR A 90 16.31 15.58 -53.74
C THR A 90 17.40 14.67 -53.18
N SER A 91 17.59 14.71 -51.87
CA SER A 91 18.55 13.83 -51.18
C SER A 91 18.15 12.36 -51.22
N ASN A 92 19.09 11.49 -50.84
CA ASN A 92 18.75 10.18 -50.31
C ASN A 92 17.81 10.30 -49.08
N SER A 93 17.18 9.20 -48.68
CA SER A 93 16.35 9.15 -47.49
C SER A 93 17.08 8.61 -46.27
N VAL A 94 16.66 9.08 -45.09
CA VAL A 94 16.92 8.44 -43.79
C VAL A 94 15.57 8.22 -43.10
N THR A 95 15.46 7.22 -42.23
CA THR A 95 14.19 6.90 -41.57
C THR A 95 13.98 7.76 -40.32
N TYR A 96 12.77 8.32 -40.20
CA TYR A 96 12.25 8.88 -38.95
C TYR A 96 11.01 8.09 -38.55
N THR A 97 10.87 7.74 -37.27
CA THR A 97 9.73 6.95 -36.77
C THR A 97 8.86 7.77 -35.84
N TYR A 98 7.59 7.95 -36.22
CA TYR A 98 6.55 8.49 -35.35
C TYR A 98 6.06 7.41 -34.39
N ALA A 99 6.36 7.60 -33.11
CA ALA A 99 5.87 6.79 -32.01
C ALA A 99 4.46 7.22 -31.63
N ALA A 100 3.52 6.27 -31.60
CA ALA A 100 2.17 6.51 -31.14
C ALA A 100 2.14 6.79 -29.63
N THR A 101 1.17 7.58 -29.18
CA THR A 101 0.91 7.77 -27.76
C THR A 101 0.57 6.42 -27.12
N PRO A 102 1.24 6.04 -26.02
CA PRO A 102 0.91 4.80 -25.31
C PRO A 102 -0.47 4.88 -24.66
N THR A 103 -1.02 3.75 -24.26
CA THR A 103 -2.25 3.69 -23.45
C THR A 103 -2.04 2.89 -22.19
N LEU A 104 -2.66 3.31 -21.08
CA LEU A 104 -2.86 2.48 -19.89
C LEU A 104 -4.33 2.05 -19.82
N THR A 105 -4.55 0.81 -19.43
CA THR A 105 -5.88 0.24 -19.24
C THR A 105 -6.15 -0.07 -17.78
N THR A 106 -5.16 -0.59 -17.04
CA THR A 106 -5.34 -0.94 -15.62
C THR A 106 -4.08 -0.72 -14.78
N VAL A 107 -4.31 -0.58 -13.47
CA VAL A 107 -3.31 -0.70 -12.40
C VAL A 107 -3.81 -1.75 -11.41
N SER A 108 -2.99 -2.74 -11.06
CA SER A 108 -3.39 -3.83 -10.17
C SER A 108 -2.27 -4.23 -9.20
N PRO A 109 -2.50 -4.25 -7.88
CA PRO A 109 -3.71 -3.76 -7.20
C PRO A 109 -3.91 -2.26 -7.45
N ASN A 110 -5.16 -1.79 -7.44
CA ASN A 110 -5.49 -0.37 -7.64
C ASN A 110 -5.53 0.44 -6.34
N GLN A 111 -5.21 -0.17 -5.19
CA GLN A 111 -5.17 0.50 -3.89
C GLN A 111 -4.00 -0.01 -3.06
N GLY A 112 -3.60 0.78 -2.06
CA GLY A 112 -2.59 0.38 -1.09
C GLY A 112 -2.34 1.43 0.00
N PRO A 113 -1.38 1.19 0.91
CA PRO A 113 -1.12 2.07 2.04
C PRO A 113 -0.67 3.47 1.62
N ALA A 114 -1.13 4.50 2.34
CA ALA A 114 -0.68 5.89 2.19
C ALA A 114 0.84 6.06 2.40
N SER A 115 1.48 5.16 3.15
CA SER A 115 2.95 5.09 3.30
C SER A 115 3.68 4.64 2.03
N GLY A 116 2.97 4.21 0.99
CA GLY A 116 3.54 3.72 -0.27
C GLY A 116 4.05 2.28 -0.17
N GLY A 117 4.87 1.88 -1.14
CA GLY A 117 5.51 0.56 -1.19
C GLY A 117 4.67 -0.54 -1.84
N THR A 118 3.46 -0.22 -2.31
CA THR A 118 2.63 -1.20 -3.03
C THR A 118 3.24 -1.47 -4.40
N THR A 119 3.61 -2.72 -4.67
CA THR A 119 4.01 -3.16 -6.00
C THR A 119 2.75 -3.35 -6.84
N VAL A 120 2.66 -2.64 -7.96
CA VAL A 120 1.55 -2.70 -8.90
C VAL A 120 2.00 -3.11 -10.29
N ILE A 121 1.08 -3.74 -11.01
CA ILE A 121 1.20 -4.07 -12.42
C ILE A 121 0.34 -3.09 -13.20
N LEU A 122 0.99 -2.31 -14.06
CA LEU A 122 0.35 -1.42 -15.03
C LEU A 122 0.21 -2.19 -16.34
N THR A 123 -1.02 -2.28 -16.85
CA THR A 123 -1.32 -2.93 -18.13
C THR A 123 -1.73 -1.88 -19.16
N GLY A 124 -1.30 -2.04 -20.41
CA GLY A 124 -1.52 -1.06 -21.45
C GLY A 124 -1.02 -1.48 -22.82
N THR A 125 -0.73 -0.50 -23.69
CA THR A 125 -0.09 -0.70 -24.99
C THR A 125 0.98 0.36 -25.24
N GLY A 126 2.00 0.02 -26.03
CA GLY A 126 3.07 0.94 -26.39
C GLY A 126 3.98 1.34 -25.22
N LEU A 127 4.05 0.52 -24.16
CA LEU A 127 4.79 0.82 -22.93
C LEU A 127 6.31 0.64 -23.03
N THR A 128 6.82 0.11 -24.15
CA THR A 128 8.26 -0.02 -24.40
C THR A 128 8.92 1.36 -24.39
N GLY A 129 10.08 1.45 -23.73
CA GLY A 129 10.83 2.73 -23.67
C GLY A 129 10.14 3.78 -22.78
N ALA A 130 9.34 3.36 -21.81
CA ALA A 130 8.86 4.25 -20.76
C ALA A 130 10.03 4.96 -20.08
N THR A 131 9.91 6.28 -19.96
CA THR A 131 10.90 7.16 -19.33
C THR A 131 10.45 7.66 -17.97
N ALA A 132 9.14 7.63 -17.71
CA ALA A 132 8.57 7.95 -16.40
C ALA A 132 7.30 7.17 -16.12
N VAL A 133 7.09 6.86 -14.84
CA VAL A 133 5.83 6.38 -14.27
C VAL A 133 5.52 7.28 -13.09
N THR A 134 4.33 7.87 -13.06
CA THR A 134 3.93 8.84 -12.03
C THR A 134 2.60 8.46 -11.41
N PHE A 135 2.49 8.67 -10.09
CA PHE A 135 1.29 8.55 -9.27
C PHE A 135 0.93 9.96 -8.77
N GLY A 136 0.02 10.63 -9.47
CA GLY A 136 -0.26 12.05 -9.26
C GLY A 136 0.96 12.89 -9.61
N SER A 137 1.40 13.73 -8.67
CA SER A 137 2.63 14.53 -8.80
C SER A 137 3.92 13.78 -8.48
N ASN A 138 3.83 12.55 -7.96
CA ASN A 138 4.97 11.82 -7.42
C ASN A 138 5.45 10.77 -8.42
N ALA A 139 6.76 10.70 -8.66
CA ALA A 139 7.33 9.60 -9.43
C ALA A 139 7.16 8.27 -8.68
N ALA A 140 6.97 7.17 -9.42
CA ALA A 140 7.07 5.83 -8.87
C ALA A 140 8.44 5.66 -8.19
N THR A 141 8.48 4.99 -7.03
CA THR A 141 9.74 4.75 -6.29
C THR A 141 10.71 3.95 -7.14
N THR A 142 10.21 2.95 -7.86
CA THR A 142 10.91 2.20 -8.90
C THR A 142 9.89 1.72 -9.93
N TYR A 143 10.36 1.40 -11.14
CA TYR A 143 9.57 0.65 -12.12
C TYR A 143 10.46 -0.18 -13.03
N THR A 144 9.89 -1.23 -13.62
CA THR A 144 10.50 -2.11 -14.61
C THR A 144 9.54 -2.29 -15.78
N VAL A 145 10.02 -2.03 -16.99
CA VAL A 145 9.26 -2.30 -18.21
C VAL A 145 9.39 -3.79 -18.54
N ASN A 146 8.32 -4.55 -18.30
CA ASN A 146 8.34 -6.00 -18.50
C ASN A 146 8.13 -6.36 -19.97
N SER A 147 7.26 -5.60 -20.66
CA SER A 147 6.94 -5.78 -22.07
C SER A 147 6.29 -4.53 -22.64
N ALA A 148 5.95 -4.55 -23.94
CA ALA A 148 5.19 -3.49 -24.59
C ALA A 148 3.78 -3.25 -24.00
N THR A 149 3.28 -4.18 -23.18
CA THR A 149 1.93 -4.12 -22.60
C THR A 149 1.92 -4.14 -21.07
N GLN A 150 3.08 -4.23 -20.42
CA GLN A 150 3.15 -4.33 -18.96
C GLN A 150 4.37 -3.65 -18.34
N ILE A 151 4.12 -2.92 -17.25
CA ILE A 151 5.14 -2.33 -16.37
C ILE A 151 4.86 -2.78 -14.93
N THR A 152 5.88 -3.22 -14.20
CA THR A 152 5.82 -3.35 -12.74
C THR A 152 6.32 -2.06 -12.14
N ALA A 153 5.57 -1.43 -11.24
CA ALA A 153 5.95 -0.19 -10.57
C ALA A 153 5.71 -0.27 -9.06
N VAL A 154 6.47 0.48 -8.27
CA VAL A 154 6.26 0.61 -6.82
C VAL A 154 5.66 1.98 -6.54
N ALA A 155 4.45 1.98 -5.99
CA ALA A 155 3.75 3.20 -5.63
C ALA A 155 4.54 3.98 -4.54
N PRO A 156 4.73 5.31 -4.71
CA PRO A 156 5.34 6.15 -3.70
C PRO A 156 4.39 6.38 -2.52
N ALA A 157 4.84 7.07 -1.47
CA ALA A 157 3.93 7.57 -0.45
C ALA A 157 2.98 8.64 -1.04
N GLY A 158 1.73 8.66 -0.60
CA GLY A 158 0.71 9.54 -1.14
C GLY A 158 -0.61 9.49 -0.36
N THR A 159 -1.60 10.26 -0.81
CA THR A 159 -2.90 10.38 -0.15
C THR A 159 -4.04 10.46 -1.16
N GLY A 160 -5.19 9.87 -0.84
CA GLY A 160 -6.39 9.94 -1.67
C GLY A 160 -6.27 9.18 -3.00
N ALA A 161 -7.16 9.51 -3.94
CA ALA A 161 -7.13 8.97 -5.29
C ALA A 161 -6.18 9.78 -6.18
N VAL A 162 -5.24 9.13 -6.84
CA VAL A 162 -4.29 9.80 -7.75
C VAL A 162 -4.32 9.16 -9.15
N PRO A 163 -4.14 9.96 -10.22
CA PRO A 163 -3.97 9.43 -11.56
C PRO A 163 -2.60 8.77 -11.69
N VAL A 164 -2.54 7.61 -12.33
CA VAL A 164 -1.31 6.91 -12.70
C VAL A 164 -1.13 7.02 -14.20
N THR A 165 0.03 7.50 -14.60
CA THR A 165 0.40 7.69 -16.01
C THR A 165 1.79 7.16 -16.29
N VAL A 166 2.00 6.79 -17.56
CA VAL A 166 3.31 6.38 -18.10
C VAL A 166 3.67 7.34 -19.22
N THR A 167 4.92 7.80 -19.25
CA THR A 167 5.46 8.64 -20.33
C THR A 167 6.45 7.84 -21.14
N THR A 168 6.33 7.91 -22.46
CA THR A 168 7.29 7.37 -23.45
C THR A 168 7.67 8.49 -24.41
N ILE A 169 8.54 8.19 -25.39
CA ILE A 169 8.84 9.13 -26.48
C ILE A 169 7.61 9.46 -27.34
N GLY A 170 6.61 8.57 -27.39
CA GLY A 170 5.34 8.80 -28.10
C GLY A 170 4.38 9.75 -27.37
N GLY A 171 4.67 10.07 -26.10
CA GLY A 171 3.84 10.91 -25.24
C GLY A 171 3.45 10.21 -23.93
N THR A 172 2.51 10.82 -23.21
CA THR A 172 2.00 10.32 -21.93
C THR A 172 0.65 9.62 -22.12
N THR A 173 0.45 8.52 -21.41
CA THR A 173 -0.82 7.78 -21.42
C THR A 173 -1.96 8.60 -20.84
N GLY A 174 -3.20 8.21 -21.16
CA GLY A 174 -4.35 8.55 -20.31
C GLY A 174 -4.19 7.97 -18.89
N PRO A 175 -4.88 8.55 -17.88
CA PRO A 175 -4.74 8.12 -16.50
C PRO A 175 -5.59 6.88 -16.19
N VAL A 176 -5.02 5.96 -15.42
CA VAL A 176 -5.78 5.03 -14.56
C VAL A 176 -5.68 5.54 -13.11
N TYR A 177 -6.43 4.99 -12.15
CA TYR A 177 -6.42 5.53 -10.78
C TYR A 177 -5.90 4.54 -9.74
N PHE A 178 -5.06 5.05 -8.84
CA PHE A 178 -4.60 4.35 -7.65
C PHE A 178 -5.12 5.06 -6.40
N PHE A 179 -5.58 4.31 -5.40
CA PHE A 179 -6.17 4.83 -4.17
C PHE A 179 -5.27 4.55 -2.97
N TYR A 180 -4.78 5.62 -2.34
CA TYR A 180 -4.05 5.54 -1.08
C TYR A 180 -5.02 5.46 0.09
N LEU A 181 -4.90 4.37 0.86
CA LEU A 181 -5.71 4.09 2.03
C LEU A 181 -4.89 4.32 3.31
N ASN A 182 -5.51 4.95 4.30
CA ASN A 182 -4.89 5.12 5.61
C ASN A 182 -4.93 3.82 6.39
N ALA A 183 -3.89 3.57 7.19
CA ALA A 183 -3.90 2.47 8.14
C ALA A 183 -5.04 2.65 9.17
N PRO A 184 -5.63 1.54 9.66
CA PRO A 184 -6.60 1.60 10.75
C PRO A 184 -5.99 2.22 12.01
N SER A 185 -6.83 2.74 12.90
CA SER A 185 -6.40 3.22 14.23
C SER A 185 -7.19 2.51 15.31
N LEU A 186 -6.49 1.86 16.25
CA LEU A 186 -7.09 1.24 17.43
C LEU A 186 -7.08 2.21 18.61
N ILE A 187 -8.22 2.27 19.30
CA ILE A 187 -8.42 3.06 20.52
C ILE A 187 -8.35 2.15 21.75
N SER A 188 -9.01 0.98 21.71
CA SER A 188 -9.07 0.08 22.87
C SER A 188 -9.33 -1.38 22.48
N VAL A 189 -9.03 -2.27 23.43
CA VAL A 189 -9.43 -3.67 23.47
C VAL A 189 -10.18 -3.91 24.78
N SER A 190 -11.36 -4.54 24.73
CA SER A 190 -12.17 -4.79 25.92
C SER A 190 -12.87 -6.16 25.88
N PRO A 191 -12.72 -7.01 26.90
CA PRO A 191 -11.81 -6.85 28.04
C PRO A 191 -10.34 -6.78 27.59
N ASN A 192 -9.50 -6.05 28.32
CA ASN A 192 -8.08 -5.90 28.00
C ASN A 192 -7.20 -6.98 28.64
N GLN A 193 -7.77 -7.95 29.34
CA GLN A 193 -7.06 -9.08 29.91
C GLN A 193 -7.88 -10.37 29.80
N GLY A 194 -7.22 -11.51 29.94
CA GLY A 194 -7.87 -12.83 29.99
C GLY A 194 -6.89 -13.98 30.26
N PRO A 195 -7.37 -15.23 30.26
CA PRO A 195 -6.56 -16.39 30.63
C PRO A 195 -5.40 -16.66 29.68
N VAL A 196 -4.28 -17.15 30.20
CA VAL A 196 -3.13 -17.63 29.39
C VAL A 196 -3.49 -18.70 28.35
N SER A 197 -4.58 -19.45 28.58
CA SER A 197 -5.11 -20.43 27.62
C SER A 197 -5.80 -19.79 26.40
N GLY A 198 -6.00 -18.47 26.39
CA GLY A 198 -6.77 -17.77 25.38
C GLY A 198 -8.28 -18.04 25.50
N GLY A 199 -9.01 -17.75 24.41
CA GLY A 199 -10.45 -17.97 24.30
C GLY A 199 -11.32 -16.80 24.74
N THR A 200 -10.73 -15.73 25.28
CA THR A 200 -11.48 -14.52 25.61
C THR A 200 -11.92 -13.80 24.34
N THR A 201 -13.24 -13.65 24.18
CA THR A 201 -13.81 -12.75 23.17
C THR A 201 -13.61 -11.31 23.61
N VAL A 202 -12.94 -10.53 22.77
CA VAL A 202 -12.69 -9.10 22.98
C VAL A 202 -13.30 -8.26 21.87
N THR A 203 -13.68 -7.05 22.23
CA THR A 203 -14.11 -5.99 21.32
C THR A 203 -12.97 -5.01 21.14
N LEU A 204 -12.48 -4.90 19.91
CA LEU A 204 -11.55 -3.87 19.47
C LEU A 204 -12.34 -2.68 18.97
N THR A 205 -12.06 -1.49 19.50
CA THR A 205 -12.69 -0.22 19.10
C THR A 205 -11.66 0.66 18.42
N GLY A 206 -12.04 1.31 17.32
CA GLY A 206 -11.10 2.08 16.50
C GLY A 206 -11.76 2.83 15.34
N THR A 207 -10.98 3.12 14.31
CA THR A 207 -11.41 3.68 13.02
C THR A 207 -10.73 2.96 11.86
N GLY A 208 -11.36 2.99 10.69
CA GLY A 208 -10.80 2.37 9.47
C GLY A 208 -10.73 0.85 9.52
N LEU A 209 -11.56 0.20 10.35
CA LEU A 209 -11.50 -1.26 10.58
C LEU A 209 -12.19 -2.08 9.47
N THR A 210 -12.88 -1.42 8.54
CA THR A 210 -13.52 -2.09 7.39
C THR A 210 -12.47 -2.79 6.53
N GLY A 211 -12.75 -4.04 6.11
CA GLY A 211 -11.85 -4.80 5.26
C GLY A 211 -10.61 -5.33 5.98
N ALA A 212 -10.59 -5.35 7.31
CA ALA A 212 -9.51 -5.97 8.07
C ALA A 212 -9.27 -7.43 7.64
N THR A 213 -8.02 -7.72 7.30
CA THR A 213 -7.55 -9.03 6.82
C THR A 213 -6.80 -9.82 7.88
N ALA A 214 -6.43 -9.19 8.99
CA ALA A 214 -5.87 -9.88 10.15
C ALA A 214 -6.08 -9.10 11.46
N VAL A 215 -6.20 -9.84 12.55
CA VAL A 215 -6.08 -9.36 13.93
C VAL A 215 -5.01 -10.21 14.60
N THR A 216 -4.04 -9.58 15.26
CA THR A 216 -2.93 -10.28 15.92
C THR A 216 -2.77 -9.82 17.37
N PHE A 217 -2.38 -10.75 18.24
CA PHE A 217 -2.04 -10.56 19.64
C PHE A 217 -0.56 -10.94 19.81
N GLY A 218 0.32 -9.95 19.80
CA GLY A 218 1.76 -10.15 19.68
C GLY A 218 2.10 -10.79 18.35
N SER A 219 2.77 -11.94 18.38
CA SER A 219 3.09 -12.75 17.20
C SER A 219 1.97 -13.72 16.78
N ASN A 220 0.92 -13.88 17.59
CA ASN A 220 -0.11 -14.89 17.37
C ASN A 220 -1.32 -14.26 16.69
N ALA A 221 -1.85 -14.90 15.64
CA ALA A 221 -3.12 -14.49 15.05
C ALA A 221 -4.28 -14.73 16.03
N ALA A 222 -5.29 -13.87 15.99
CA ALA A 222 -6.56 -14.14 16.66
C ALA A 222 -7.14 -15.47 16.17
N THR A 223 -7.72 -16.27 17.07
CA THR A 223 -8.29 -17.57 16.71
C THR A 223 -9.43 -17.41 15.69
N THR A 224 -10.26 -16.39 15.90
CA THR A 224 -11.27 -15.91 14.97
C THR A 224 -11.47 -14.41 15.16
N TYR A 225 -12.03 -13.73 14.16
CA TYR A 225 -12.50 -12.36 14.31
C TYR A 225 -13.65 -12.07 13.33
N THR A 226 -14.46 -11.08 13.68
CA THR A 226 -15.57 -10.55 12.89
C THR A 226 -15.47 -9.04 12.83
N VAL A 227 -15.47 -8.48 11.63
CA VAL A 227 -15.57 -7.02 11.44
C VAL A 227 -17.04 -6.63 11.57
N ASN A 228 -17.39 -6.01 12.71
CA ASN A 228 -18.77 -5.62 12.98
C ASN A 228 -19.14 -4.31 12.28
N SER A 229 -18.19 -3.37 12.22
CA SER A 229 -18.37 -2.06 11.59
C SER A 229 -17.01 -1.43 11.25
N ALA A 230 -17.02 -0.23 10.66
CA ALA A 230 -15.81 0.57 10.45
C ALA A 230 -15.07 0.97 11.74
N THR A 231 -15.72 0.82 12.90
CA THR A 231 -15.20 1.24 14.21
C THR A 231 -15.10 0.11 15.23
N GLN A 232 -15.53 -1.11 14.88
CA GLN A 232 -15.53 -2.23 15.82
C GLN A 232 -15.22 -3.58 15.17
N ILE A 233 -14.34 -4.35 15.82
CA ILE A 233 -14.06 -5.76 15.52
C ILE A 233 -14.27 -6.58 16.79
N THR A 234 -14.95 -7.73 16.67
CA THR A 234 -14.93 -8.76 17.71
C THR A 234 -13.84 -9.77 17.36
N ALA A 235 -12.95 -10.12 18.29
CA ALA A 235 -11.89 -11.09 18.08
C ALA A 235 -11.76 -12.05 19.26
N VAL A 236 -11.30 -13.28 19.03
CA VAL A 236 -11.02 -14.25 20.08
C VAL A 236 -9.52 -14.31 20.30
N ALA A 237 -9.09 -13.95 21.52
CA ALA A 237 -7.68 -13.95 21.89
C ALA A 237 -7.10 -15.39 21.81
N PRO A 238 -5.94 -15.58 21.16
CA PRO A 238 -5.26 -16.87 21.13
C PRO A 238 -4.62 -17.17 22.49
N ALA A 239 -4.08 -18.38 22.68
CA ALA A 239 -3.23 -18.65 23.84
C ALA A 239 -1.97 -17.77 23.83
N GLY A 240 -1.52 -17.36 25.01
CA GLY A 240 -0.40 -16.43 25.15
C GLY A 240 0.02 -16.19 26.60
N THR A 241 1.02 -15.33 26.77
CA THR A 241 1.61 -15.01 28.08
C THR A 241 2.00 -13.54 28.17
N GLY A 242 1.85 -12.93 29.35
CA GLY A 242 2.26 -11.55 29.59
C GLY A 242 1.43 -10.51 28.83
N ALA A 243 1.92 -9.28 28.81
CA ALA A 243 1.33 -8.19 28.05
C ALA A 243 1.77 -8.25 26.59
N VAL A 244 0.83 -8.22 25.65
CA VAL A 244 1.08 -8.24 24.21
C VAL A 244 0.41 -7.06 23.51
N SER A 245 1.01 -6.61 22.41
CA SER A 245 0.42 -5.64 21.51
C SER A 245 -0.63 -6.30 20.63
N VAL A 246 -1.83 -5.72 20.57
CA VAL A 246 -2.88 -6.10 19.63
C VAL A 246 -2.89 -5.13 18.46
N THR A 247 -2.89 -5.67 17.24
CA THR A 247 -2.95 -4.89 16.00
C THR A 247 -3.97 -5.44 15.02
N VAL A 248 -4.48 -4.58 14.16
CA VAL A 248 -5.36 -4.92 13.03
C VAL A 248 -4.65 -4.56 11.73
N THR A 249 -4.65 -5.48 10.78
CA THR A 249 -4.16 -5.21 9.41
C THR A 249 -5.35 -5.10 8.47
N ALA A 250 -5.33 -4.05 7.64
CA ALA A 250 -6.31 -3.79 6.59
C ALA A 250 -5.57 -3.34 5.31
N PRO A 251 -6.26 -3.13 4.16
CA PRO A 251 -5.60 -2.72 2.92
C PRO A 251 -4.77 -1.42 3.01
N GLY A 252 -5.11 -0.53 3.95
CA GLY A 252 -4.33 0.69 4.23
C GLY A 252 -3.09 0.49 5.11
N GLY A 253 -2.82 -0.73 5.56
CA GLY A 253 -1.67 -1.09 6.41
C GLY A 253 -2.09 -1.66 7.76
N THR A 254 -1.12 -1.73 8.68
CA THR A 254 -1.30 -2.21 10.05
C THR A 254 -1.56 -1.03 10.99
N SER A 255 -2.49 -1.20 11.93
CA SER A 255 -2.82 -0.18 12.93
C SER A 255 -1.68 0.11 13.91
N ASN A 256 -1.84 1.16 14.69
CA ASN A 256 -1.16 1.26 15.99
C ASN A 256 -1.57 0.10 16.93
N THR A 257 -0.88 0.01 18.06
CA THR A 257 -1.07 -1.07 19.04
C THR A 257 -1.96 -0.64 20.21
N VAL A 258 -2.80 -1.55 20.69
CA VAL A 258 -3.39 -1.52 22.06
C VAL A 258 -2.85 -2.70 22.86
N ILE A 259 -2.92 -2.69 24.19
CA ILE A 259 -2.33 -3.76 25.02
C ILE A 259 -3.41 -4.73 25.52
N TYR A 260 -3.14 -6.02 25.37
CA TYR A 260 -3.89 -7.11 25.99
C TYR A 260 -2.98 -7.93 26.90
N THR A 261 -3.41 -8.26 28.11
CA THR A 261 -2.59 -9.01 29.07
C THR A 261 -3.15 -10.39 29.36
N TYR A 262 -2.31 -11.41 29.18
CA TYR A 262 -2.60 -12.77 29.59
C TYR A 262 -2.28 -12.98 31.07
N VAL A 263 -3.30 -13.37 31.83
CA VAL A 263 -3.26 -13.56 33.28
C VAL A 263 -3.38 -15.05 33.59
N ALA A 264 -2.53 -15.55 34.48
CA ALA A 264 -2.63 -16.93 34.96
C ALA A 264 -3.86 -17.13 35.85
N ALA A 265 -4.43 -18.33 35.82
CA ALA A 265 -5.52 -18.68 36.73
C ALA A 265 -5.05 -18.54 38.20
N PRO A 266 -5.94 -18.08 39.10
CA PRO A 266 -5.60 -17.96 40.52
C PRO A 266 -5.32 -19.33 41.14
N VAL A 267 -4.48 -19.37 42.17
CA VAL A 267 -4.22 -20.61 42.92
C VAL A 267 -4.53 -20.38 44.38
N LEU A 268 -5.45 -21.18 44.93
CA LEU A 268 -5.76 -21.19 46.35
C LEU A 268 -4.85 -22.16 47.10
N SER A 269 -4.16 -21.64 48.11
CA SER A 269 -3.24 -22.38 48.99
C SER A 269 -3.91 -22.81 50.30
N VAL A 270 -4.52 -21.87 51.04
CA VAL A 270 -5.14 -22.16 52.35
C VAL A 270 -6.46 -21.41 52.50
N LEU A 271 -7.43 -22.06 53.17
CA LEU A 271 -8.63 -21.45 53.73
C LEU A 271 -8.51 -21.42 55.25
N SER A 272 -8.67 -20.25 55.86
CA SER A 272 -8.57 -20.10 57.32
C SER A 272 -9.68 -19.20 57.87
N PRO A 273 -10.59 -19.73 58.71
CA PRO A 273 -10.76 -21.14 59.05
C PRO A 273 -11.27 -21.97 57.85
N ALA A 274 -10.93 -23.26 57.81
CA ALA A 274 -11.40 -24.19 56.78
C ALA A 274 -12.79 -24.79 57.09
N GLN A 275 -13.39 -24.44 58.22
CA GLN A 275 -14.72 -24.90 58.64
C GLN A 275 -15.46 -23.76 59.35
N GLY A 276 -16.79 -23.86 59.40
CA GLY A 276 -17.62 -22.93 60.16
C GLY A 276 -19.10 -23.29 60.12
N PRO A 277 -19.98 -22.42 60.63
CA PRO A 277 -21.41 -22.71 60.78
C PRO A 277 -22.15 -22.91 59.44
N THR A 278 -23.34 -23.49 59.51
CA THR A 278 -24.29 -23.59 58.37
C THR A 278 -24.92 -22.24 58.00
N ASP A 279 -24.88 -21.27 58.91
CA ASP A 279 -25.43 -19.92 58.71
C ASP A 279 -24.49 -19.01 57.90
N THR A 280 -24.99 -17.83 57.53
CA THR A 280 -24.22 -16.84 56.76
C THR A 280 -23.24 -16.05 57.62
N GLY A 281 -22.16 -15.56 57.02
CA GLY A 281 -21.32 -14.51 57.61
C GLY A 281 -20.05 -15.00 58.32
N ALA A 282 -19.75 -16.30 58.27
CA ALA A 282 -18.46 -16.80 58.76
C ALA A 282 -17.33 -16.27 57.88
N GLY A 283 -16.45 -15.44 58.43
CA GLY A 283 -15.29 -14.91 57.72
C GLY A 283 -14.26 -15.98 57.45
N VAL A 284 -13.90 -16.16 56.17
CA VAL A 284 -12.88 -17.10 55.69
C VAL A 284 -11.81 -16.32 54.96
N THR A 285 -10.56 -16.43 55.43
CA THR A 285 -9.39 -15.89 54.73
C THR A 285 -8.90 -16.91 53.72
N LEU A 286 -8.90 -16.54 52.45
CA LEU A 286 -8.35 -17.28 51.33
C LEU A 286 -6.95 -16.75 51.04
N THR A 287 -5.94 -17.61 51.12
CA THR A 287 -4.57 -17.27 50.73
C THR A 287 -4.16 -18.00 49.46
N GLY A 288 -3.34 -17.38 48.62
CA GLY A 288 -3.05 -17.88 47.28
C GLY A 288 -2.12 -17.00 46.47
N SER A 289 -2.27 -17.07 45.14
CA SER A 289 -1.59 -16.22 44.16
C SER A 289 -2.56 -15.76 43.07
N ALA A 290 -2.25 -14.65 42.40
CA ALA A 290 -3.05 -14.07 41.32
C ALA A 290 -4.48 -13.70 41.76
N LEU A 291 -4.65 -13.26 43.01
CA LEU A 291 -5.96 -12.91 43.59
C LEU A 291 -6.32 -11.42 43.43
N THR A 292 -5.43 -10.56 42.93
CA THR A 292 -5.70 -9.12 42.82
C THR A 292 -6.95 -8.79 42.01
N THR A 293 -7.23 -9.55 40.94
CA THR A 293 -8.37 -9.30 40.03
C THR A 293 -9.57 -10.21 40.33
N THR A 294 -9.75 -10.63 41.59
CA THR A 294 -10.86 -11.49 41.99
C THR A 294 -12.20 -10.81 41.69
N GLY A 295 -12.98 -11.42 40.80
CA GLY A 295 -14.32 -10.98 40.43
C GLY A 295 -15.41 -11.74 41.18
N THR A 296 -15.18 -13.02 41.50
CA THR A 296 -16.11 -13.83 42.29
C THR A 296 -15.38 -14.78 43.22
N VAL A 297 -15.95 -15.00 44.40
CA VAL A 297 -15.63 -16.13 45.29
C VAL A 297 -16.88 -16.98 45.40
N SER A 298 -16.81 -18.28 45.17
CA SER A 298 -17.97 -19.18 45.25
C SER A 298 -17.73 -20.30 46.25
N PHE A 299 -18.78 -20.65 47.00
CA PHE A 299 -18.87 -21.84 47.84
C PHE A 299 -19.88 -22.78 47.17
N GLY A 300 -19.38 -23.74 46.41
CA GLY A 300 -20.17 -24.57 45.50
C GLY A 300 -20.70 -23.70 44.37
N ALA A 301 -22.02 -23.74 44.17
CA ALA A 301 -22.71 -22.89 43.21
C ALA A 301 -23.05 -21.49 43.76
N THR A 302 -22.86 -21.23 45.06
CA THR A 302 -23.31 -20.01 45.72
C THR A 302 -22.21 -18.96 45.76
N PRO A 303 -22.40 -17.75 45.17
CA PRO A 303 -21.47 -16.64 45.31
C PRO A 303 -21.40 -16.14 46.77
N ALA A 304 -20.20 -15.73 47.19
CA ALA A 304 -19.93 -15.15 48.49
C ALA A 304 -19.58 -13.66 48.37
N ALA A 305 -19.92 -12.87 49.38
CA ALA A 305 -19.36 -11.53 49.53
C ALA A 305 -17.87 -11.64 49.90
N PHE A 306 -17.04 -10.74 49.36
CA PHE A 306 -15.60 -10.79 49.60
C PHE A 306 -14.95 -9.41 49.57
N THR A 307 -13.70 -9.36 50.04
CA THR A 307 -12.82 -8.20 49.99
C THR A 307 -11.43 -8.69 49.60
N VAL A 308 -10.88 -8.12 48.52
CA VAL A 308 -9.49 -8.39 48.10
C VAL A 308 -8.56 -7.53 48.94
N LEU A 309 -7.62 -8.17 49.64
CA LEU A 309 -6.63 -7.46 50.46
C LEU A 309 -5.29 -7.32 49.75
N SER A 310 -4.88 -8.33 48.97
CA SER A 310 -3.63 -8.32 48.20
C SER A 310 -3.70 -9.35 47.06
N ASP A 311 -2.63 -9.48 46.28
CA ASP A 311 -2.51 -10.59 45.30
C ASP A 311 -2.50 -11.99 45.92
N THR A 312 -2.24 -12.06 47.22
CA THR A 312 -2.10 -13.32 47.95
C THR A 312 -3.20 -13.55 48.97
N THR A 313 -4.09 -12.59 49.20
CA THR A 313 -5.11 -12.67 50.26
C THR A 313 -6.44 -12.07 49.84
N VAL A 314 -7.50 -12.85 49.98
CA VAL A 314 -8.91 -12.43 49.86
C VAL A 314 -9.63 -12.87 51.13
N VAL A 315 -10.50 -12.03 51.69
CA VAL A 315 -11.41 -12.43 52.76
C VAL A 315 -12.80 -12.58 52.16
N ALA A 316 -13.46 -13.70 52.40
CA ALA A 316 -14.84 -13.92 51.99
C ALA A 316 -15.73 -14.23 53.19
N LEU A 317 -17.01 -13.97 53.05
CA LEU A 317 -18.04 -14.38 54.00
C LEU A 317 -18.70 -15.64 53.46
N ALA A 318 -18.53 -16.77 54.15
CA ALA A 318 -19.20 -18.00 53.76
C ALA A 318 -20.73 -17.76 53.76
N PRO A 319 -21.44 -18.03 52.65
CA PRO A 319 -22.89 -17.87 52.57
C PRO A 319 -23.59 -18.89 53.49
N ALA A 320 -24.90 -18.90 53.66
CA ALA A 320 -25.58 -20.01 54.34
C ALA A 320 -25.60 -21.27 53.44
N GLY A 321 -25.68 -22.46 54.04
CA GLY A 321 -25.78 -23.72 53.28
C GLY A 321 -25.89 -24.97 54.18
N PRO A 322 -26.21 -26.14 53.58
CA PRO A 322 -26.35 -27.39 54.33
C PRO A 322 -25.02 -27.83 54.96
N ALA A 323 -25.10 -28.59 56.05
CA ALA A 323 -23.91 -29.17 56.67
C ALA A 323 -23.16 -30.12 55.70
N GLY A 324 -21.84 -30.15 55.81
CA GLY A 324 -20.96 -30.96 54.96
C GLY A 324 -19.92 -30.16 54.18
N PRO A 325 -19.11 -30.86 53.35
CA PRO A 325 -18.07 -30.24 52.55
C PRO A 325 -18.65 -29.45 51.37
N VAL A 326 -18.09 -28.26 51.12
CA VAL A 326 -18.37 -27.43 49.95
C VAL A 326 -17.06 -26.99 49.29
N SER A 327 -17.03 -26.99 47.96
CA SER A 327 -15.88 -26.50 47.20
C SER A 327 -15.81 -24.98 47.25
N VAL A 328 -14.62 -24.42 47.38
CA VAL A 328 -14.36 -22.98 47.32
C VAL A 328 -13.48 -22.71 46.12
N ASN A 329 -13.93 -21.81 45.26
CA ASN A 329 -13.22 -21.38 44.07
C ASN A 329 -13.20 -19.84 44.00
N VAL A 330 -12.15 -19.31 43.39
CA VAL A 330 -12.01 -17.89 43.08
C VAL A 330 -11.95 -17.74 41.57
N THR A 331 -12.74 -16.83 41.00
CA THR A 331 -12.64 -16.46 39.59
C THR A 331 -12.00 -15.09 39.47
N THR A 332 -10.96 -14.99 38.66
CA THR A 332 -10.30 -13.73 38.28
C THR A 332 -10.32 -13.56 36.77
N ALA A 333 -9.71 -12.49 36.25
CA ALA A 333 -9.51 -12.33 34.82
C ALA A 333 -8.69 -13.48 34.20
N GLY A 334 -7.86 -14.17 34.98
CA GLY A 334 -7.08 -15.33 34.53
C GLY A 334 -7.84 -16.65 34.50
N GLY A 335 -9.10 -16.67 34.93
CA GLY A 335 -9.93 -17.87 34.98
C GLY A 335 -10.30 -18.29 36.41
N ILE A 336 -10.68 -19.57 36.56
CA ILE A 336 -11.13 -20.14 37.84
C ILE A 336 -9.96 -20.83 38.54
N SER A 337 -9.86 -20.66 39.86
CA SER A 337 -8.85 -21.32 40.67
C SER A 337 -9.05 -22.83 40.77
N ASN A 338 -8.04 -23.54 41.28
CA ASN A 338 -8.25 -24.84 41.88
C ASN A 338 -9.29 -24.77 43.03
N SER A 339 -9.99 -25.87 43.28
CA SER A 339 -10.94 -25.96 44.37
C SER A 339 -10.26 -26.28 45.71
N ARG A 340 -10.73 -25.65 46.79
CA ARG A 340 -10.42 -26.02 48.17
C ARG A 340 -11.70 -26.42 48.92
N THR A 341 -11.60 -27.24 49.96
CA THR A 341 -12.78 -27.69 50.71
C THR A 341 -12.99 -26.83 51.95
N TYR A 342 -14.20 -26.30 52.11
CA TYR A 342 -14.69 -25.71 53.34
C TYR A 342 -15.77 -26.61 53.94
N THR A 343 -15.74 -26.88 55.24
CA THR A 343 -16.75 -27.77 55.87
C THR A 343 -17.73 -26.96 56.72
N ARG A 344 -19.02 -27.11 56.43
CA ARG A 344 -20.11 -26.56 57.24
C ARG A 344 -20.45 -27.53 58.35
N VAL A 345 -20.43 -27.04 59.58
CA VAL A 345 -20.68 -27.84 60.78
C VAL A 345 -21.99 -27.37 61.40
N SER A 346 -22.89 -28.31 61.68
CA SER A 346 -24.13 -28.03 62.39
C SER A 346 -23.85 -27.54 63.81
N PRO A 347 -24.74 -26.74 64.42
CA PRO A 347 -24.65 -26.43 65.84
C PRO A 347 -24.63 -27.72 66.68
N PRO A 348 -23.98 -27.72 67.86
CA PRO A 348 -24.11 -28.80 68.81
C PRO A 348 -25.59 -29.07 69.12
N ALA A 349 -25.99 -30.34 69.14
CA ALA A 349 -27.32 -30.71 69.62
C ALA A 349 -27.41 -30.38 71.12
N ILE A 350 -28.47 -29.66 71.52
CA ILE A 350 -28.77 -29.32 72.93
C ILE A 350 -29.66 -30.41 73.51
#